data_AF-A0A376TRQ1-F1
#
_entry.id   AF-A0A376TRQ1-F1
#
_cell.length_a   1.000
_cell.length_b   1.000
_cell.length_c   1.000
_cell.angle_alpha   90.00
_cell.angle_beta   90.00
_cell.angle_gamma   90.00
#
_symmetry.space_group_name_H-M   'P 1'
#
loop_
_entity.id
_entity.type
_entity.pdbx_description
1 polymer ?
#
loop_
_entity_poly.entity_id
_entity_poly.type
_entity_poly.pdbx_seq_one_letter_code
_entity_poly.pdbx_strand_id
1 'polypeptide(L)' 'MKRNAKTIIAGMIALAISHTAMADDIKVAVVGAMSGPIAQWGDMEFNGARQAIKDINAKGN' A
#
# COMPACT_ATOMS: atom_id res chain seq x y z
N MET A 1 26.34 24.23 -22.86
CA MET A 1 25.36 23.12 -22.98
C MET A 1 24.20 23.58 -23.85
N LYS A 2 24.00 23.00 -25.04
CA LYS A 2 22.82 23.28 -25.88
C LYS A 2 21.70 22.31 -25.48
N ARG A 3 20.75 22.75 -24.65
CA ARG A 3 19.59 21.92 -24.26
C ARG A 3 18.65 21.83 -25.47
N ASN A 4 18.62 20.66 -26.11
CA ASN A 4 17.76 20.41 -27.27
C ASN A 4 16.31 20.19 -26.80
N ALA A 5 15.31 20.75 -27.48
CA ALA A 5 13.89 20.59 -27.10
C ALA A 5 13.50 19.10 -26.97
N LYS A 6 14.06 18.23 -27.82
CA LYS A 6 13.88 16.77 -27.74
C LYS A 6 14.38 16.16 -26.43
N THR A 7 15.48 16.65 -25.87
CA THR A 7 16.02 16.16 -24.59
C THR A 7 15.18 16.58 -23.39
N ILE A 8 14.49 17.73 -23.47
CA ILE A 8 13.57 18.19 -22.42
C ILE A 8 12.30 17.34 -22.46
N ILE A 9 11.74 17.10 -23.65
CA ILE A 9 10.55 16.26 -23.82
C ILE A 9 10.83 14.82 -23.37
N ALA A 10 11.99 14.26 -23.75
CA ALA A 10 12.40 12.94 -23.29
C ALA A 10 12.55 12.89 -21.75
N GLY A 11 13.10 13.93 -21.13
CA GLY A 11 13.19 14.04 -19.67
C GLY A 11 11.82 14.12 -18.99
N MET A 12 10.86 14.84 -19.58
CA MET A 12 9.49 14.93 -19.06
C MET A 12 8.73 13.60 -19.16
N ILE A 13 8.91 12.86 -20.26
CA ILE A 13 8.33 11.52 -20.43
C ILE A 13 8.94 10.54 -19.43
N ALA A 14 10.26 10.57 -19.24
CA ALA A 14 10.94 9.75 -18.24
C ALA A 14 10.44 10.03 -16.82
N LEU A 15 10.27 11.32 -16.46
CA LEU A 15 9.71 11.74 -15.17
C LEU A 15 8.26 11.30 -14.99
N ALA A 16 7.43 11.35 -16.04
CA ALA A 16 6.04 10.92 -16.00
C ALA A 16 5.88 9.40 -15.78
N ILE A 17 6.80 8.59 -16.32
CA ILE A 17 6.76 7.13 -16.19
C ILE A 17 7.42 6.65 -14.88
N SER A 18 8.28 7.46 -14.27
CA SER A 18 9.00 7.11 -13.02
C SER A 18 8.09 6.91 -11.80
N HIS A 19 6.80 7.28 -11.90
CA HIS A 19 5.83 7.20 -10.80
C HIS A 19 4.92 5.95 -10.85
N THR A 20 5.09 5.05 -11.84
CA THR A 20 4.20 3.87 -12.00
C THR A 20 4.66 2.62 -11.24
N ALA A 21 5.39 2.78 -10.14
CA ALA A 21 5.57 1.69 -9.18
C ALA A 21 4.26 1.51 -8.40
N MET A 22 3.26 0.90 -9.04
CA MET A 22 2.08 0.40 -8.35
C MET A 22 2.56 -0.74 -7.46
N ALA A 23 2.53 -0.56 -6.14
CA ALA A 23 2.87 -1.62 -5.20
C ALA A 23 1.82 -2.74 -5.33
N ASP A 24 2.27 -4.00 -5.45
CA ASP A 24 1.38 -5.15 -5.48
C ASP A 24 0.60 -5.27 -4.16
N ASP A 25 -0.70 -5.59 -4.25
CA ASP A 25 -1.54 -5.81 -3.07
C ASP A 25 -1.05 -7.02 -2.26
N ILE A 26 -0.55 -6.78 -1.04
CA ILE A 26 -0.12 -7.84 -0.12
C ILE A 26 -1.32 -8.42 0.63
N LYS A 27 -1.61 -9.71 0.42
CA LYS A 27 -2.67 -10.43 1.12
C LYS A 27 -2.19 -10.95 2.47
N VAL A 28 -2.90 -10.58 3.54
CA VAL A 28 -2.61 -11.02 4.91
C VAL A 28 -3.76 -11.86 5.45
N ALA A 29 -3.45 -13.08 5.93
CA ALA A 29 -4.42 -13.94 6.59
C ALA A 29 -4.38 -13.69 8.11
N VAL A 30 -5.55 -13.44 8.70
CA VAL A 30 -5.74 -13.32 10.16
C VAL A 30 -6.70 -14.44 10.57
N VAL A 31 -6.30 -15.26 11.55
CA VAL A 31 -7.10 -16.38 12.04
C VAL A 31 -7.42 -16.13 13.51
N GLY A 32 -8.71 -16.16 13.84
CA GLY A 32 -9.22 -15.93 15.19
C GLY A 32 -10.62 -16.53 15.37
N ALA A 33 -11.10 -16.59 16.61
CA ALA A 33 -12.42 -17.11 16.91
C ALA A 33 -13.51 -16.17 16.36
N MET A 34 -14.18 -16.57 15.27
CA MET A 34 -15.26 -15.78 14.66
C MET A 34 -16.62 -15.96 15.35
N SER A 35 -16.76 -16.98 16.20
CA SER A 35 -18.01 -17.29 16.89
C SER A 35 -17.76 -18.06 18.19
N GLY A 36 -18.81 -18.25 19.00
CA GLY A 36 -18.74 -18.92 20.29
C GLY A 36 -18.36 -18.00 21.45
N PRO A 37 -18.12 -18.55 22.66
CA PRO A 37 -17.99 -17.78 23.90
C PRO A 37 -16.84 -16.76 23.93
N ILE A 38 -15.87 -16.91 23.02
CA ILE A 38 -14.65 -16.09 22.94
C ILE A 38 -14.59 -15.23 21.67
N ALA A 39 -15.69 -15.13 20.90
CA ALA A 39 -15.74 -14.33 19.68
C ALA A 39 -15.32 -12.87 19.89
N GLN A 40 -15.61 -12.32 21.08
CA GLN A 40 -15.22 -10.95 21.45
C GLN A 40 -13.70 -10.71 21.41
N TRP A 41 -12.90 -11.73 21.73
CA TRP A 41 -11.44 -11.65 21.63
C TRP A 41 -10.99 -11.71 20.17
N GLY A 42 -11.61 -12.57 19.37
CA GLY A 42 -11.38 -12.62 17.92
C GLY A 42 -11.72 -11.28 17.26
N ASP A 43 -12.85 -10.67 17.60
CA ASP A 43 -13.24 -9.35 17.10
C ASP A 43 -12.19 -8.28 17.41
N MET A 44 -11.61 -8.30 18.62
CA MET A 44 -10.50 -7.41 18.98
C MET A 44 -9.25 -7.67 18.13
N GLU A 45 -8.89 -8.93 17.88
CA GLU A 45 -7.76 -9.30 17.03
C GLU A 45 -7.96 -8.84 15.57
N PHE A 46 -9.14 -9.09 14.99
CA PHE A 46 -9.45 -8.67 13.62
C PHE A 46 -9.47 -7.15 13.47
N ASN A 47 -10.03 -6.43 14.44
CA ASN A 47 -10.09 -4.97 14.41
C ASN A 47 -8.70 -4.35 14.57
N GLY A 48 -7.87 -4.87 15.48
CA GLY A 48 -6.49 -4.44 15.64
C GLY A 48 -5.65 -4.69 14.38
N ALA A 49 -5.77 -5.88 13.78
CA ALA A 49 -5.07 -6.21 12.53
C ALA A 49 -5.49 -5.29 11.38
N ARG A 50 -6.79 -5.00 11.24
CA ARG A 50 -7.30 -4.07 10.21
C ARG A 50 -6.80 -2.65 10.42
N GLN A 51 -6.72 -2.19 11.67
CA GLN A 51 -6.18 -0.87 12.01
C GLN A 51 -4.69 -0.78 11.68
N ALA A 52 -3.90 -1.81 12.03
CA ALA A 52 -2.48 -1.86 11.71
C ALA A 52 -2.24 -1.83 10.19
N ILE A 53 -3.00 -2.61 9.40
CA ILE A 53 -2.93 -2.59 7.93
C ILE A 53 -3.24 -1.19 7.40
N LYS A 54 -4.29 -0.54 7.93
CA LYS A 54 -4.66 0.83 7.54
C LYS A 54 -3.55 1.83 7.83
N ASP A 55 -2.94 1.75 9.01
CA ASP A 55 -1.86 2.66 9.42
C ASP A 55 -0.57 2.43 8.62
N ILE A 56 -0.27 1.18 8.23
CA ILE A 56 0.86 0.83 7.35
C ILE A 56 0.63 1.40 5.94
N ASN A 57 -0.55 1.15 5.35
CA ASN A 57 -0.89 1.65 4.03
C ASN A 57 -0.89 3.18 3.97
N ALA A 58 -1.30 3.85 5.05
CA ALA A 58 -1.26 5.31 5.14
C ALA A 58 0.17 5.88 5.22
N LYS A 59 1.14 5.12 5.73
CA LYS A 59 2.55 5.53 5.82
C LYS A 59 3.33 5.32 4.52
N GLY A 60 2.79 4.52 3.58
CA GLY A 60 3.25 4.47 2.19
C GLY A 60 4.72 4.09 1.99
N ASN A 61 5.22 3.09 2.71
CA ASN A 61 6.53 2.50 2.41
C ASN A 61 6.48 1.64 1.14
#